data_AF-A0A385DBY4-F1
#
_entry.id   AF-A0A385DBY4-F1
#
_cell.length_a   1.000
_cell.length_b   1.000
_cell.length_c   1.000
_cell.angle_alpha   90.00
_cell.angle_beta   90.00
_cell.angle_gamma   90.00
#
_symmetry.space_group_name_H-M   'P 1'
#
loop_
_entity.id
_entity.type
_entity.pdbx_description
1 polymer ?
#
loop_
_entity_poly.entity_id
_entity_poly.type
_entity_poly.pdbx_seq_one_letter_code
_entity_poly.pdbx_strand_id
1 'polypeptide(L)'
;MARARTVIEPRLTLRQVIVRGALYGVASVIVCAVVAVCVPGHEDRVSFLHRTGFVAVVCVVVFLLHGVGFWQGDDIRRLRDWRTAEGTLGNYAVMVPAIVRCGMLALVLAPGAFGLANLAQVLGGWIYP
;
A
#
# COMPACT_ATOMS: atom_id res chain seq x y z
N MET A 1 39.30 22.42 16.35
CA MET A 1 38.68 22.25 15.02
C MET A 1 37.69 21.09 15.11
N ALA A 2 36.40 21.39 15.29
CA ALA A 2 35.35 20.37 15.41
C ALA A 2 34.98 19.86 14.01
N ARG A 3 35.15 18.57 13.78
CA ARG A 3 34.79 17.88 12.54
C ARG A 3 33.27 17.84 12.45
N ALA A 4 32.67 18.74 11.68
CA ALA A 4 31.25 18.69 11.34
C ALA A 4 31.00 17.37 10.62
N ARG A 5 30.39 16.40 11.32
CA ARG A 5 29.86 15.19 10.69
C ARG A 5 28.70 15.66 9.83
N THR A 6 28.90 15.76 8.53
CA THR A 6 27.83 15.89 7.56
C THR A 6 26.97 14.63 7.67
N VAL A 7 25.86 14.75 8.39
CA VAL A 7 24.82 13.73 8.39
C VAL A 7 24.29 13.69 6.96
N ILE A 8 24.81 12.76 6.16
CA ILE A 8 24.21 12.39 4.88
C ILE A 8 22.91 11.70 5.25
N GLU A 9 21.86 12.50 5.33
CA GLU A 9 20.52 12.05 5.66
C GLU A 9 19.83 11.76 4.33
N PRO A 10 19.72 10.49 3.87
CA PRO A 10 18.70 10.19 2.89
C PRO A 10 17.39 10.25 3.68
N ARG A 11 16.82 11.46 3.81
CA ARG A 11 15.49 11.66 4.38
C ARG A 11 14.49 11.01 3.42
N LEU A 12 14.30 9.70 3.52
CA LEU A 12 13.09 9.02 3.08
C LEU A 12 11.97 9.63 3.92
N THR A 13 11.39 10.70 3.36
CA THR A 13 10.29 11.43 3.97
C THR A 13 9.08 10.51 3.95
N LEU A 14 8.28 10.51 5.03
CA LEU A 14 7.01 9.79 5.07
C LEU A 14 6.18 10.08 3.80
N ARG A 15 6.23 11.33 3.32
CA ARG A 15 5.67 11.77 2.05
C ARG A 15 6.11 10.91 0.86
N GLN A 16 7.40 10.64 0.67
CA GLN A 16 7.88 9.79 -0.43
C GLN A 16 7.39 8.34 -0.31
N VAL A 17 7.27 7.83 0.92
CA VAL A 17 6.74 6.48 1.17
C VAL A 17 5.26 6.41 0.80
N ILE A 18 4.48 7.39 1.25
CA ILE A 18 3.05 7.53 0.94
C ILE A 18 2.82 7.68 -0.57
N VAL A 19 3.54 8.57 -1.23
CA VAL A 19 3.41 8.81 -2.67
C VAL A 19 3.71 7.55 -3.47
N ARG A 20 4.79 6.81 -3.14
CA ARG A 20 5.09 5.54 -3.81
C ARG A 20 4.03 4.48 -3.55
N GLY A 21 3.55 4.37 -2.31
CA GLY A 21 2.44 3.47 -1.96
C GLY A 21 1.16 3.78 -2.74
N ALA A 22 0.82 5.05 -2.87
CA ALA A 22 -0.32 5.51 -3.66
C ALA A 22 -0.14 5.22 -5.16
N LEU A 23 1.05 5.46 -5.73
CA LEU A 23 1.34 5.12 -7.12
C LEU A 23 1.20 3.61 -7.39
N TYR A 24 1.69 2.76 -6.49
CA TYR A 24 1.47 1.31 -6.60
C TYR A 24 0.00 0.93 -6.46
N GLY A 25 -0.74 1.67 -5.63
CA GLY A 25 -2.20 1.56 -5.53
C GLY A 25 -2.93 1.90 -6.83
N VAL A 26 -2.53 2.96 -7.52
CA VAL A 26 -3.11 3.32 -8.83
C VAL A 26 -2.80 2.23 -9.86
N ALA A 27 -1.55 1.76 -9.92
CA ALA A 27 -1.16 0.68 -10.81
C ALA A 27 -1.93 -0.62 -10.52
N SER A 28 -2.17 -0.95 -9.25
CA SER A 28 -2.92 -2.15 -8.88
C SER A 28 -4.40 -2.04 -9.25
N VAL A 29 -5.02 -0.86 -9.23
CA VAL A 29 -6.38 -0.65 -9.76
C VAL A 29 -6.45 -0.94 -11.25
N ILE A 30 -5.46 -0.51 -12.04
CA ILE A 30 -5.38 -0.80 -13.47
C ILE A 30 -5.27 -2.31 -13.69
N VAL A 31 -4.37 -2.99 -12.98
CA VAL A 31 -4.21 -4.45 -13.06
C VAL A 31 -5.51 -5.15 -12.66
N CYS A 32 -6.17 -4.70 -11.59
CA CYS A 32 -7.45 -5.24 -11.13
C CYS A 32 -8.53 -5.10 -12.21
N ALA A 33 -8.61 -3.95 -12.88
CA ALA A 33 -9.51 -3.74 -14.01
C ALA A 33 -9.22 -4.71 -15.17
N VAL A 34 -7.95 -4.87 -15.56
CA VAL A 34 -7.54 -5.81 -16.62
C VAL A 34 -7.89 -7.24 -16.28
N VAL A 35 -7.68 -7.68 -15.03
CA VAL A 35 -8.08 -9.03 -14.59
C VAL A 35 -9.60 -9.18 -14.63
N ALA A 36 -10.35 -8.17 -14.16
CA ALA A 36 -11.81 -8.19 -14.22
C ALA A 36 -12.32 -8.28 -15.66
N VAL A 37 -11.67 -7.63 -16.64
CA VAL A 37 -12.00 -7.78 -18.07
C VAL A 37 -11.87 -9.23 -18.55
N CYS A 38 -10.90 -9.96 -18.03
CA CYS A 38 -10.64 -11.34 -18.43
C CYS A 38 -11.62 -12.36 -17.80
N VAL A 39 -12.48 -11.94 -16.87
CA VAL A 39 -13.48 -12.80 -16.24
C VAL A 39 -14.74 -12.87 -17.12
N PRO A 40 -15.18 -14.06 -17.59
CA PRO A 40 -16.25 -14.17 -18.58
C PRO A 40 -17.64 -13.77 -18.05
N GLY A 41 -17.96 -14.09 -16.79
CA GLY A 41 -19.29 -13.85 -16.21
C GLY A 41 -19.46 -12.42 -15.67
N HIS A 42 -20.62 -11.81 -15.87
CA HIS A 42 -20.95 -10.51 -15.27
C HIS A 42 -20.99 -10.60 -13.73
N GLU A 43 -21.74 -11.57 -13.20
CA GLU A 43 -21.83 -11.82 -11.76
C GLU A 43 -20.48 -12.21 -11.16
N ASP A 44 -19.67 -12.98 -11.90
CA ASP A 44 -18.33 -13.36 -11.49
C ASP A 44 -17.37 -12.14 -11.44
N ARG A 45 -17.48 -11.23 -12.41
CA ARG A 45 -16.73 -9.95 -12.44
C ARG A 45 -17.05 -9.09 -11.22
N VAL A 46 -18.33 -8.88 -10.94
CA VAL A 46 -18.79 -8.09 -9.80
C VAL A 46 -18.36 -8.75 -8.49
N SER A 47 -18.53 -10.08 -8.38
CA SER A 47 -18.11 -10.85 -7.21
C SER A 47 -16.59 -10.79 -6.98
N PHE A 48 -15.80 -10.89 -8.05
CA PHE A 48 -14.35 -10.76 -8.00
C PHE A 48 -13.92 -9.39 -7.49
N LEU A 49 -14.52 -8.31 -8.02
CA LEU A 49 -14.20 -6.93 -7.63
C LEU A 49 -14.59 -6.65 -6.17
N HIS A 50 -15.76 -7.13 -5.72
CA HIS A 50 -16.16 -7.02 -4.31
C HIS A 50 -15.22 -7.77 -3.37
N ARG A 51 -14.83 -9.02 -3.71
CA ARG A 51 -13.86 -9.78 -2.90
C ARG A 51 -12.51 -9.09 -2.84
N THR A 52 -12.03 -8.59 -3.97
CA THR A 52 -10.76 -7.86 -4.06
C THR A 52 -10.80 -6.58 -3.24
N GLY A 53 -11.89 -5.80 -3.32
CA GLY A 53 -12.13 -4.62 -2.49
C GLY A 53 -12.16 -4.95 -1.01
N PHE A 54 -12.85 -6.01 -0.61
CA PHE A 54 -12.91 -6.47 0.79
C PHE A 54 -11.52 -6.87 1.32
N VAL A 55 -10.77 -7.69 0.57
CA VAL A 55 -9.39 -8.06 0.94
C VAL A 55 -8.50 -6.83 1.06
N ALA A 56 -8.65 -5.86 0.14
CA ALA A 56 -7.92 -4.60 0.23
C ALA A 56 -8.27 -3.82 1.49
N VAL A 57 -9.54 -3.71 1.88
CA VAL A 57 -9.95 -3.07 3.14
C VAL A 57 -9.32 -3.76 4.36
N VAL A 58 -9.35 -5.09 4.41
CA VAL A 58 -8.70 -5.85 5.50
C VAL A 58 -7.19 -5.54 5.53
N CYS A 59 -6.54 -5.52 4.37
CA CYS A 59 -5.13 -5.16 4.27
C CYS A 59 -4.86 -3.72 4.75
N VAL A 60 -5.72 -2.75 4.43
CA VAL A 60 -5.60 -1.37 4.95
C VAL A 60 -5.58 -1.36 6.46
N VAL A 61 -6.57 -2.02 7.08
CA VAL A 61 -6.70 -2.05 8.54
C VAL A 61 -5.46 -2.68 9.15
N VAL A 62 -5.04 -3.86 8.69
CA VAL A 62 -3.87 -4.55 9.23
C VAL A 62 -2.59 -3.73 9.01
N PHE A 63 -2.30 -3.32 7.78
CA PHE A 63 -1.02 -2.68 7.46
C PHE A 63 -0.92 -1.24 7.98
N LEU A 64 -2.01 -0.46 8.00
CA LEU A 64 -1.94 0.90 8.56
C LEU A 64 -1.91 0.88 10.09
N LEU A 65 -2.64 -0.02 10.78
CA LEU A 65 -2.55 -0.11 12.25
C LEU A 65 -1.14 -0.50 12.69
N HIS A 66 -0.54 -1.50 12.05
CA HIS A 66 0.83 -1.90 12.35
C HIS A 66 1.83 -0.83 11.90
N GLY A 67 1.71 -0.32 10.67
CA GLY A 67 2.64 0.66 10.09
C GLY A 67 2.67 1.99 10.85
N VAL A 68 1.51 2.52 11.24
CA VAL A 68 1.41 3.76 12.04
C VAL A 68 1.87 3.52 13.47
N GLY A 69 1.50 2.39 14.08
CA GLY A 69 1.94 2.03 15.43
C GLY A 69 3.47 1.95 15.54
N PHE A 70 4.12 1.32 14.56
CA PHE A 70 5.58 1.31 14.47
C PHE A 70 6.16 2.70 14.16
N TRP A 71 5.49 3.52 13.34
CA TRP A 71 6.01 4.87 13.02
C TRP A 71 5.97 5.86 14.20
N GLN A 72 5.03 5.69 15.14
CA GLN A 72 4.88 6.53 16.34
C GLN A 72 5.77 6.07 17.51
N GLY A 73 6.40 4.90 17.42
CA GLY A 73 7.35 4.44 18.43
C GLY A 73 8.63 5.28 18.42
N ASP A 74 8.89 6.00 19.51
CA ASP A 74 10.11 6.82 19.69
C ASP A 74 11.41 5.99 19.52
N ASP A 75 11.33 4.69 19.76
CA ASP A 75 12.40 3.72 19.53
C ASP A 75 12.77 3.53 18.06
N ILE A 76 11.83 3.68 17.10
CA ILE A 76 12.15 3.56 15.68
C ILE A 76 12.86 4.80 15.14
N ARG A 77 12.62 5.98 15.73
CA ARG A 77 13.45 7.17 15.48
C ARG A 77 14.87 6.97 15.99
N ARG A 78 15.04 6.39 17.19
CA ARG A 78 16.36 6.03 17.74
C ARG A 78 17.06 4.93 16.93
N LEU A 79 16.35 3.89 16.49
CA LEU A 79 16.90 2.78 15.68
C LEU A 79 17.30 3.22 14.27
N ARG A 80 16.70 4.28 13.73
CA ARG A 80 17.02 4.84 12.40
C ARG A 80 18.32 5.65 12.38
N ASP A 81 18.71 6.25 13.51
CA ASP A 81 20.00 6.95 13.65
C ASP A 81 21.19 5.98 13.79
N TRP A 82 20.92 4.67 13.94
CA TRP A 82 21.94 3.63 14.04
C TRP A 82 22.40 3.17 12.67
N ARG A 83 23.36 3.90 12.10
CA ARG A 83 24.33 3.37 11.12
C ARG A 83 25.18 2.18 11.68
N THR A 84 24.73 1.53 12.75
CA THR A 84 25.43 0.57 13.63
C THR A 84 24.53 -0.58 14.13
N ALA A 85 23.32 -0.77 13.60
CA ALA A 85 22.49 -1.94 13.97
C ALA A 85 22.69 -3.09 12.96
N GLU A 86 23.86 -3.71 12.97
CA GLU A 86 24.04 -5.06 12.43
C GLU A 86 23.34 -6.05 13.37
N GLY A 87 22.13 -6.49 12.99
CA GLY A 87 21.31 -7.43 13.76
C GLY A 87 19.81 -7.29 13.48
N THR A 88 19.00 -8.20 14.04
CA THR A 88 17.54 -8.39 13.85
C THR A 88 16.68 -7.12 13.82
N LEU A 89 17.16 -6.02 14.41
CA LEU A 89 16.53 -4.70 14.44
C LEU A 89 16.64 -3.91 13.11
N GLY A 90 17.64 -4.17 12.28
CA GLY A 90 17.78 -3.58 10.93
C GLY A 90 16.66 -3.99 9.97
N ASN A 91 16.08 -5.18 10.17
CA ASN A 91 14.94 -5.65 9.38
C ASN A 91 13.70 -4.78 9.60
N TYR A 92 13.49 -4.27 10.82
CA TYR A 92 12.34 -3.41 11.13
C TYR A 92 12.43 -2.05 10.43
N ALA A 93 13.64 -1.50 10.24
CA ALA A 93 13.84 -0.24 9.52
C ALA A 93 13.44 -0.32 8.03
N VAL A 94 13.50 -1.51 7.42
CA VAL A 94 13.04 -1.78 6.05
C VAL A 94 11.57 -2.20 6.02
N MET A 95 11.14 -3.01 6.99
CA MET A 95 9.80 -3.57 7.07
C MET A 95 8.74 -2.48 7.31
N VAL A 96 9.02 -1.48 8.14
CA VAL A 96 8.07 -0.41 8.47
C VAL A 96 7.68 0.42 7.22
N PRO A 97 8.62 0.95 6.41
CA PRO A 97 8.29 1.58 5.14
C PRO A 97 7.59 0.66 4.14
N ALA A 98 7.87 -0.64 4.14
CA ALA A 98 7.19 -1.59 3.28
C ALA A 98 5.72 -1.79 3.69
N ILE A 99 5.47 -1.99 4.98
CA ILE A 99 4.13 -2.10 5.56
C ILE A 99 3.28 -0.86 5.24
N VAL A 100 3.84 0.34 5.43
CA VAL A 100 3.13 1.59 5.10
C VAL A 100 2.80 1.68 3.61
N ARG A 101 3.70 1.24 2.71
CA ARG A 101 3.43 1.21 1.27
C ARG A 101 2.33 0.21 0.92
N CYS A 102 2.33 -0.98 1.52
CA CYS A 102 1.28 -1.97 1.34
C CYS A 102 -0.08 -1.46 1.82
N GLY A 103 -0.12 -0.79 2.98
CA GLY A 103 -1.33 -0.14 3.48
C GLY A 103 -1.84 0.96 2.54
N MET A 104 -0.97 1.83 2.04
CA MET A 104 -1.36 2.88 1.08
C MET A 104 -1.80 2.33 -0.28
N LEU A 105 -1.15 1.27 -0.77
CA LEU A 105 -1.59 0.56 -1.97
C LEU A 105 -3.01 0.03 -1.79
N ALA A 106 -3.25 -0.67 -0.69
CA ALA A 106 -4.55 -1.24 -0.37
C ALA A 106 -5.62 -0.15 -0.18
N LEU A 107 -5.24 1.01 0.35
CA LEU A 107 -6.12 2.16 0.57
C LEU A 107 -6.64 2.75 -0.74
N VAL A 108 -5.83 2.73 -1.79
CA VAL A 108 -6.23 3.16 -3.14
C VAL A 108 -6.97 2.04 -3.87
N LEU A 109 -6.52 0.80 -3.72
CA LEU A 109 -7.12 -0.36 -4.39
C LEU A 109 -8.55 -0.63 -3.92
N ALA A 110 -8.85 -0.48 -2.63
CA ALA A 110 -10.18 -0.72 -2.07
C ALA A 110 -11.27 0.12 -2.75
N PRO A 111 -11.24 1.47 -2.74
CA PRO A 111 -12.24 2.28 -3.41
C PRO A 111 -12.20 2.10 -4.93
N GLY A 112 -11.04 1.81 -5.54
CA GLY A 112 -10.94 1.50 -6.96
C GLY A 112 -11.70 0.24 -7.35
N ALA A 113 -11.55 -0.84 -6.58
CA ALA A 113 -12.24 -2.11 -6.81
C ALA A 113 -13.76 -1.99 -6.60
N PHE A 114 -14.20 -1.31 -5.53
CA PHE A 114 -15.64 -1.05 -5.32
C PHE A 114 -16.22 -0.13 -6.40
N GLY A 115 -15.47 0.90 -6.81
CA GLY A 115 -15.87 1.78 -7.90
C GLY A 115 -16.05 1.02 -9.22
N LEU A 116 -15.11 0.12 -9.54
CA LEU A 116 -15.21 -0.76 -10.70
C LEU A 116 -16.38 -1.75 -10.58
N ALA A 117 -16.67 -2.27 -9.37
CA ALA A 117 -17.81 -3.18 -9.16
C ALA A 117 -19.15 -2.47 -9.40
N ASN A 118 -19.29 -1.25 -8.87
CA ASN A 118 -20.47 -0.42 -9.08
C ASN A 118 -20.60 -0.02 -10.55
N LEU A 119 -19.48 0.32 -11.19
CA LEU A 119 -19.44 0.59 -12.61
C LEU A 119 -19.78 -0.64 -13.44
N ALA A 120 -19.42 -1.86 -13.02
CA ALA A 120 -19.87 -3.05 -13.70
C ALA A 120 -21.40 -3.22 -13.57
N GLN A 121 -21.97 -2.99 -12.39
CA GLN A 121 -23.41 -3.17 -12.10
C GLN A 121 -24.32 -2.18 -12.84
N VAL A 122 -24.03 -0.87 -12.77
CA VAL A 122 -24.76 0.15 -13.56
C VAL A 122 -24.62 -0.14 -15.06
N LEU A 123 -23.56 -0.89 -15.35
CA LEU A 123 -22.86 -0.95 -16.60
C LEU A 123 -23.63 -1.69 -17.71
N GLY A 124 -24.36 -2.69 -17.22
CA GLY A 124 -25.11 -3.70 -17.98
C GLY A 124 -24.28 -4.77 -18.68
N GLY A 125 -22.95 -4.78 -18.55
CA GLY A 125 -22.07 -5.69 -19.30
C GLY A 125 -21.13 -4.92 -20.23
N TRP A 126 -19.94 -4.59 -19.73
CA TRP A 126 -19.04 -3.67 -20.42
C TRP A 126 -18.11 -4.31 -21.44
N ILE A 127 -18.03 -5.65 -21.45
CA ILE A 127 -17.11 -6.39 -22.30
C ILE A 127 -17.75 -7.73 -22.68
N TYR A 128 -18.74 -7.67 -23.57
CA TYR A 128 -19.56 -8.77 -24.15
C TYR A 128 -20.77 -9.29 -23.35
N PRO A 129 -21.90 -9.59 -24.06
CA PRO A 129 -23.12 -10.21 -23.54
C PRO A 129 -22.92 -11.64 -23.01
#